data_AF-A0A964EAR1-F1
#
_entry.id   AF-A0A964EAR1-F1
#
_cell.length_a   1.000
_cell.length_b   1.000
_cell.length_c   1.000
_cell.angle_alpha   90.00
_cell.angle_beta   90.00
_cell.angle_gamma   90.00
#
_symmetry.space_group_name_H-M   'P 1'
#
loop_
_entity.id
_entity.type
_entity.pdbx_description
1 polymer ?
#
loop_
_entity_poly.entity_id
_entity_poly.type
_entity_poly.pdbx_seq_one_letter_code
_entity_poly.pdbx_strand_id
1 'polypeptide(L)'
;MTDKQLPTQHDIVRQDAERRNRVSHRWEHMQIDVPDDLEEKATIVVYTFVEPLIDLMAEVRDGVIIDFKLVPEGSTIIELIPPPFNLTSDTASEAREHSPIFRSWNIPQHRLTIHVESWVEKDGGGFVDVFAKRG
;
A
#
# COMPACT_ATOMS: atom_id res chain seq x y z
N MET A 1 -32.77 38.22 -6.21
CA MET A 1 -31.83 37.38 -6.98
C MET A 1 -30.71 37.04 -6.02
N THR A 2 -30.45 35.76 -5.77
CA THR A 2 -29.45 35.33 -4.78
C THR A 2 -28.21 34.86 -5.53
N ASP A 3 -27.12 35.63 -5.44
CA ASP A 3 -25.83 35.24 -5.99
C ASP A 3 -25.34 33.99 -5.27
N LYS A 4 -25.29 32.87 -5.99
CA LYS A 4 -24.65 31.65 -5.51
C LYS A 4 -23.14 31.80 -5.77
N GLN A 5 -22.37 32.08 -4.72
CA GLN A 5 -20.92 31.93 -4.77
C GLN A 5 -20.59 30.49 -5.16
N LEU A 6 -19.85 30.34 -6.25
CA LEU A 6 -19.29 29.08 -6.67
C LEU A 6 -18.21 28.66 -5.65
N PRO A 7 -18.19 27.39 -5.23
CA PRO A 7 -17.18 26.91 -4.28
C PRO A 7 -15.78 27.14 -4.85
N THR A 8 -14.86 27.59 -4.00
CA THR A 8 -13.47 27.79 -4.44
C THR A 8 -12.82 26.42 -4.68
N GLN A 9 -11.73 26.41 -5.46
CA GLN A 9 -11.00 25.18 -5.75
C GLN A 9 -10.49 24.48 -4.47
N HIS A 10 -10.22 25.25 -3.40
CA HIS A 10 -9.89 24.74 -2.07
C HIS A 10 -11.09 24.03 -1.40
N ASP A 11 -12.32 24.54 -1.58
CA ASP A 11 -13.53 23.94 -1.02
C ASP A 11 -13.88 22.61 -1.70
N ILE A 12 -13.62 22.51 -3.01
CA ILE A 12 -13.84 21.29 -3.79
C ILE A 12 -12.84 20.20 -3.38
N VAL A 13 -11.56 20.55 -3.19
CA VAL A 13 -10.52 19.60 -2.74
C VAL A 13 -10.77 19.12 -1.31
N ARG A 14 -11.24 20.00 -0.41
CA ARG A 14 -11.63 19.62 0.95
C ARG A 14 -12.84 18.68 0.97
N GLN A 15 -13.87 18.97 0.17
CA GLN A 15 -15.05 18.12 0.08
C GLN A 15 -14.73 16.76 -0.54
N ASP A 16 -13.77 16.67 -1.46
CA ASP A 16 -13.30 15.40 -2.01
C ASP A 16 -12.44 14.60 -1.01
N ALA A 17 -11.62 15.26 -0.20
CA ALA A 17 -10.90 14.63 0.90
C ALA A 17 -11.86 14.13 2.00
N GLU A 18 -12.86 14.93 2.37
CA GLU A 18 -13.92 14.56 3.33
C GLU A 18 -14.86 13.46 2.79
N ARG A 19 -15.12 13.42 1.48
CA ARG A 19 -15.87 12.33 0.83
C ARG A 19 -15.12 11.00 0.89
N ARG A 20 -13.79 11.02 0.69
CA ARG A 20 -12.94 9.83 0.83
C ARG A 20 -12.81 9.38 2.29
N ASN A 21 -12.81 10.33 3.23
CA ASN A 21 -12.78 10.07 4.67
C ASN A 21 -14.14 9.66 5.30
N ARG A 22 -15.18 9.38 4.50
CA ARG A 22 -16.38 8.72 5.02
C ARG A 22 -16.00 7.32 5.50
N VAL A 23 -15.98 7.14 6.83
CA VAL A 23 -15.71 5.90 7.57
C VAL A 23 -16.21 4.68 6.80
N SER A 24 -15.29 4.12 6.03
CA SER A 24 -15.47 2.95 5.21
C SER A 24 -14.84 1.83 6.01
N HIS A 25 -15.64 0.85 6.43
CA HIS A 25 -15.10 -0.41 6.94
C HIS A 25 -14.47 -1.27 5.82
N ARG A 26 -14.40 -0.73 4.59
CA ARG A 26 -13.85 -1.38 3.41
C ARG A 26 -12.36 -1.10 3.35
N TRP A 27 -11.62 -2.12 2.98
CA TRP A 27 -10.23 -1.98 2.59
C TRP A 27 -10.13 -1.03 1.39
N GLU A 28 -9.31 -0.01 1.51
CA GLU A 28 -8.78 0.74 0.38
C GLU A 28 -7.74 -0.15 -0.31
N HIS A 29 -7.80 -0.25 -1.64
CA HIS A 29 -6.88 -1.06 -2.45
C HIS A 29 -6.20 -0.17 -3.49
N MET A 30 -4.89 -0.34 -3.62
CA MET A 30 -4.08 0.29 -4.64
C MET A 30 -3.10 -0.73 -5.20
N GLN A 31 -3.03 -0.83 -6.52
CA GLN A 31 -2.00 -1.58 -7.24
C GLN A 31 -0.94 -0.60 -7.74
N ILE A 32 0.33 -0.98 -7.60
CA ILE A 32 1.48 -0.16 -8.00
C ILE A 32 2.45 -1.04 -8.77
N ASP A 33 2.63 -0.74 -10.05
CA ASP A 33 3.56 -1.46 -10.92
C ASP A 33 5.01 -1.09 -10.56
N VAL A 34 5.89 -2.10 -10.52
CA VAL A 34 7.33 -1.93 -10.29
C VAL A 34 8.05 -1.98 -11.64
N PRO A 35 8.87 -0.96 -11.97
CA PRO A 35 9.64 -0.94 -13.20
C PRO A 35 10.53 -2.19 -13.35
N ASP A 36 10.58 -2.72 -14.55
CA ASP A 36 11.34 -3.92 -14.93
C ASP A 36 12.83 -3.63 -15.22
N ASP A 37 13.22 -2.37 -15.32
CA ASP A 37 14.58 -1.89 -15.65
C ASP A 37 15.47 -1.62 -14.41
N LEU A 38 15.07 -2.11 -13.23
CA LEU A 38 15.86 -1.99 -12.00
C LEU A 38 17.00 -3.02 -11.97
N GLU A 39 18.11 -2.70 -12.66
CA GLU A 39 19.28 -3.58 -12.86
C GLU A 39 20.16 -3.81 -11.60
N GLU A 40 19.92 -3.09 -10.49
CA GLU A 40 20.68 -3.23 -9.24
C GLU A 40 19.77 -3.36 -8.02
N LYS A 41 20.32 -3.82 -6.89
CA LYS A 41 19.60 -3.82 -5.61
C LYS A 41 19.20 -2.38 -5.25
N ALA A 42 17.91 -2.08 -5.34
CA ALA A 42 17.35 -0.77 -5.06
C ALA A 42 16.36 -0.83 -3.89
N THR A 43 16.21 0.28 -3.18
CA THR A 43 15.07 0.51 -2.28
C THR A 43 14.26 1.64 -2.85
N ILE A 44 13.02 1.36 -3.24
CA ILE A 44 12.12 2.34 -3.85
C ILE A 44 10.97 2.65 -2.91
N VAL A 45 10.54 3.91 -2.89
CA VAL A 45 9.29 4.29 -2.24
C VAL A 45 8.16 3.89 -3.19
N VAL A 46 7.31 3.00 -2.71
CA VAL A 46 6.16 2.49 -3.44
C VAL A 46 4.96 3.41 -3.22
N TYR A 47 4.72 3.78 -1.96
CA TYR A 47 3.57 4.61 -1.60
C TYR A 47 3.82 5.41 -0.32
N THR A 48 3.38 6.66 -0.29
CA THR A 48 3.40 7.51 0.90
C THR A 48 1.97 7.66 1.44
N PHE A 49 1.76 7.16 2.66
CA PHE A 49 0.59 7.53 3.46
C PHE A 49 0.84 8.93 4.01
N VAL A 50 -0.08 9.87 3.78
CA VAL A 50 0.07 11.27 4.24
C VAL A 50 -0.34 11.42 5.70
N GLU A 51 -1.35 10.66 6.14
CA GLU A 51 -1.85 10.67 7.51
C GLU A 51 -2.16 9.23 7.99
N PRO A 52 -1.26 8.58 8.75
CA PRO A 52 0.05 9.07 9.21
C PRO A 52 1.08 9.19 8.10
N LEU A 53 2.09 10.04 8.30
CA LEU A 53 3.24 10.19 7.40
C LEU A 53 4.13 8.95 7.49
N ILE A 54 3.88 7.98 6.60
CA ILE A 54 4.58 6.68 6.54
C ILE A 54 4.84 6.34 5.08
N ASP A 55 6.07 5.94 4.78
CA ASP A 55 6.43 5.41 3.47
C ASP A 55 6.40 3.88 3.49
N LEU A 56 5.74 3.29 2.50
CA LEU A 56 5.94 1.91 2.12
C LEU A 56 7.12 1.85 1.15
N MET A 57 8.17 1.15 1.57
CA MET A 57 9.35 0.90 0.73
C MET A 57 9.44 -0.56 0.32
N ALA A 58 9.75 -0.80 -0.94
CA ALA A 58 10.11 -2.11 -1.47
C ALA A 58 11.62 -2.21 -1.67
N GLU A 59 12.21 -3.34 -1.28
CA GLU A 59 13.54 -3.74 -1.72
C GLU A 59 13.40 -4.57 -3.00
N VAL A 60 14.06 -4.14 -4.08
CA VAL A 60 14.02 -4.78 -5.39
C VAL A 60 15.43 -5.26 -5.73
N ARG A 61 15.55 -6.44 -6.35
CA ARG A 61 16.79 -7.00 -6.87
C ARG A 61 16.50 -7.70 -8.19
N ASP A 62 17.25 -7.35 -9.23
CA ASP A 62 17.12 -7.94 -10.57
C ASP A 62 15.66 -7.88 -11.07
N GLY A 63 15.00 -6.72 -10.89
CA GLY A 63 13.58 -6.52 -11.24
C GLY A 63 12.55 -7.24 -10.35
N VAL A 64 12.99 -7.95 -9.29
CA VAL A 64 12.10 -8.72 -8.40
C VAL A 64 12.05 -8.09 -7.01
N ILE A 65 10.85 -7.98 -6.45
CA ILE A 65 10.64 -7.52 -5.08
C ILE A 65 11.09 -8.62 -4.10
N ILE A 66 12.00 -8.29 -3.19
CA ILE A 66 12.60 -9.25 -2.25
C ILE A 66 12.30 -8.95 -0.77
N ASP A 67 11.81 -7.74 -0.44
CA ASP A 67 11.23 -7.44 0.88
C ASP A 67 10.40 -6.15 0.87
N PHE A 68 9.64 -5.93 1.94
CA PHE A 68 8.93 -4.67 2.21
C PHE A 68 9.15 -4.18 3.63
N LYS A 69 9.13 -2.86 3.79
CA LYS A 69 9.13 -2.20 5.10
C LYS A 69 8.27 -0.95 5.08
N LEU A 70 7.67 -0.65 6.23
CA LEU A 70 7.10 0.66 6.50
C LEU A 70 8.12 1.52 7.24
N VAL A 71 8.30 2.76 6.81
CA VAL A 71 9.19 3.74 7.40
C VAL A 71 8.36 4.94 7.84
N PRO A 72 8.18 5.15 9.16
CA PRO A 72 7.43 6.30 9.66
C PRO A 72 8.30 7.55 9.67
N GLU A 73 7.70 8.71 9.39
CA GLU A 73 8.30 9.99 9.77
C GLU A 73 7.88 10.32 11.22
N GLY A 74 8.86 10.39 12.12
CA GLY A 74 8.63 10.72 13.53
C GLY A 74 8.36 9.51 14.44
N SER A 75 7.45 9.68 15.41
CA SER A 75 7.26 8.73 16.52
C SER A 75 6.11 7.73 16.30
N THR A 76 5.69 7.51 15.04
CA THR A 76 4.62 6.56 14.73
C THR A 76 5.07 5.14 15.06
N ILE A 77 4.24 4.41 15.80
CA ILE A 77 4.53 3.02 16.19
C ILE A 77 3.95 2.12 15.11
N ILE A 78 4.78 1.20 14.64
CA ILE A 78 4.43 0.22 13.61
C ILE A 78 4.70 -1.17 14.19
N GLU A 79 3.70 -2.02 14.15
CA GLU A 79 3.76 -3.39 14.66
C GLU A 79 3.58 -4.36 13.49
N LEU A 80 4.58 -5.20 13.21
CA LEU A 80 4.40 -6.29 12.25
C LEU A 80 3.43 -7.32 12.84
N ILE A 81 2.38 -7.66 12.09
CA ILE A 81 1.38 -8.65 12.49
C ILE A 81 1.33 -9.81 11.49
N PRO A 82 0.89 -11.00 11.92
CA PRO A 82 0.56 -12.07 10.98
C PRO A 82 -0.47 -11.58 9.94
N PRO A 83 -0.36 -12.03 8.68
CA PRO A 83 -1.34 -11.65 7.67
C PRO A 83 -2.76 -12.05 8.09
N PRO A 84 -3.77 -11.22 7.78
CA PRO A 84 -5.15 -11.44 8.22
C PRO A 84 -5.83 -12.66 7.57
N PHE A 85 -5.20 -13.29 6.58
CA PHE A 85 -5.71 -14.46 5.88
C PHE A 85 -4.74 -15.63 6.02
N ASN A 86 -5.24 -16.81 6.39
CA ASN A 86 -4.51 -18.06 6.20
C ASN A 86 -4.41 -18.28 4.68
N LEU A 87 -3.26 -17.96 4.08
CA LEU A 87 -2.92 -18.38 2.73
C LEU A 87 -2.70 -19.91 2.77
N THR A 88 -3.79 -20.67 2.82
CA THR A 88 -3.74 -22.13 2.73
C THR A 88 -3.16 -22.48 1.37
N SER A 89 -2.13 -23.32 1.41
CA SER A 89 -1.23 -23.75 0.35
C SER A 89 -1.86 -24.42 -0.88
N ASP A 90 -3.17 -24.29 -1.13
CA ASP A 90 -3.82 -24.91 -2.29
C ASP A 90 -3.63 -24.11 -3.58
N THR A 91 -3.12 -22.87 -3.52
CA THR A 91 -2.55 -22.17 -4.68
C THR A 91 -1.08 -22.50 -4.93
N ALA A 92 -0.45 -23.32 -4.07
CA ALA A 92 0.97 -23.66 -4.19
C ALA A 92 1.33 -24.60 -5.36
N SER A 93 0.34 -25.12 -6.09
CA SER A 93 0.59 -25.95 -7.28
C SER A 93 0.93 -25.12 -8.54
N GLU A 94 0.67 -23.81 -8.55
CA GLU A 94 1.10 -22.89 -9.62
C GLU A 94 2.19 -21.90 -9.14
N ALA A 95 2.38 -21.79 -7.82
CA ALA A 95 3.25 -20.82 -7.15
C ALA A 95 4.77 -21.13 -7.14
N ARG A 96 5.27 -21.94 -8.07
CA ARG A 96 6.74 -22.08 -8.23
C ARG A 96 7.35 -20.98 -9.10
N GLU A 97 6.54 -20.26 -9.88
CA GLU A 97 6.99 -19.17 -10.76
C GLU A 97 6.78 -17.77 -10.14
N HIS A 98 6.04 -17.68 -9.03
CA HIS A 98 5.71 -16.42 -8.38
C HIS A 98 6.03 -16.59 -6.90
N SER A 99 7.02 -15.86 -6.37
CA SER A 99 7.29 -15.84 -4.93
C SER A 99 6.67 -14.57 -4.34
N PRO A 100 5.36 -14.57 -4.03
CA PRO A 100 4.72 -13.41 -3.44
C PRO A 100 5.20 -13.21 -2.00
N ILE A 101 5.58 -11.97 -1.71
CA ILE A 101 5.94 -11.53 -0.36
C ILE A 101 4.69 -10.92 0.24
N PHE A 102 4.32 -11.42 1.41
CA PHE A 102 3.20 -10.91 2.19
C PHE A 102 3.72 -10.27 3.46
N ARG A 103 3.28 -9.04 3.73
CA ARG A 103 3.56 -8.32 4.98
C ARG A 103 2.32 -7.60 5.45
N SER A 104 2.15 -7.54 6.76
CA SER A 104 1.04 -6.82 7.38
C SER A 104 1.52 -6.06 8.60
N TRP A 105 1.06 -4.83 8.74
CA TRP A 105 1.38 -3.98 9.86
C TRP A 105 0.13 -3.39 10.48
N ASN A 106 0.18 -3.25 11.79
CA ASN A 106 -0.76 -2.49 12.57
C ASN A 106 -0.11 -1.16 13.01
N ILE A 107 -0.86 -0.07 12.91
CA ILE A 107 -0.46 1.27 13.36
C ILE A 107 -1.51 1.72 14.38
N PRO A 108 -1.33 1.37 15.67
CA PRO A 108 -2.38 1.49 16.68
C PRO A 108 -2.90 2.92 16.86
N GLN A 109 -2.00 3.92 16.85
CA GLN A 109 -2.38 5.33 17.04
C GLN A 109 -3.35 5.84 15.98
N HIS A 110 -3.30 5.28 14.78
CA HIS A 110 -4.10 5.68 13.63
C HIS A 110 -5.24 4.71 13.32
N ARG A 111 -5.42 3.66 14.15
CA ARG A 111 -6.36 2.55 13.90
C ARG A 111 -6.25 2.04 12.46
N LEU A 112 -5.02 1.94 11.96
CA LEU A 112 -4.74 1.63 10.58
C LEU A 112 -4.04 0.28 10.49
N THR A 113 -4.58 -0.60 9.66
CA THR A 113 -3.92 -1.85 9.26
C THR A 113 -3.53 -1.74 7.80
N ILE A 114 -2.28 -2.04 7.48
CA ILE A 114 -1.75 -2.08 6.12
C ILE A 114 -1.36 -3.53 5.83
N HIS A 115 -1.81 -4.05 4.71
CA HIS A 115 -1.43 -5.35 4.17
C HIS A 115 -0.86 -5.15 2.78
N VAL A 116 0.25 -5.81 2.47
CA VAL A 116 0.97 -5.66 1.21
C VAL A 116 1.29 -7.04 0.66
N GLU A 117 1.06 -7.20 -0.64
CA GLU A 117 1.35 -8.39 -1.43
C GLU A 117 2.20 -8.00 -2.65
N SER A 118 3.19 -8.81 -3.01
CA SER A 118 3.92 -8.68 -4.28
C SER A 118 3.54 -9.76 -5.28
N TRP A 119 3.55 -9.41 -6.55
CA TRP A 119 3.38 -10.34 -7.66
C TRP A 119 4.50 -10.13 -8.68
N VAL A 120 4.94 -11.22 -9.30
CA VAL A 120 5.94 -11.21 -10.38
C VAL A 120 5.26 -11.76 -11.62
N GLU A 121 5.39 -11.10 -12.77
CA GLU A 121 4.80 -11.59 -14.02
C GLU A 121 5.73 -12.58 -14.74
N LYS A 122 5.17 -13.44 -15.60
CA LYS A 122 5.94 -14.48 -16.29
C LYS A 122 6.98 -13.92 -17.27
N ASP A 123 6.71 -12.75 -17.84
CA ASP A 123 7.52 -12.12 -18.88
C ASP A 123 8.56 -11.14 -18.30
N GLY A 124 8.70 -11.08 -16.97
CA GLY A 124 9.48 -10.07 -16.26
C GLY A 124 8.60 -8.92 -15.77
N GLY A 125 9.06 -8.18 -14.75
CA GLY A 125 8.28 -7.16 -14.06
C GLY A 125 7.43 -7.70 -12.91
N GLY A 126 6.82 -6.79 -12.16
CA GLY A 126 5.99 -7.15 -11.02
C GLY A 126 5.17 -5.96 -10.52
N PHE A 127 4.22 -6.24 -9.63
CA PHE A 127 3.41 -5.21 -9.02
C PHE A 127 3.23 -5.46 -7.52
N VAL A 128 2.85 -4.41 -6.82
CA VAL A 128 2.56 -4.40 -5.39
C VAL A 128 1.09 -4.06 -5.21
N ASP A 129 0.37 -4.94 -4.51
CA ASP A 129 -0.95 -4.62 -4.00
C ASP A 129 -0.84 -4.11 -2.56
N VAL A 130 -1.43 -2.94 -2.31
CA VAL A 130 -1.50 -2.31 -1.00
C VAL A 130 -2.96 -2.25 -0.57
N PHE A 131 -3.26 -2.90 0.55
CA PHE A 131 -4.57 -2.88 1.19
C PHE A 131 -4.49 -2.14 2.51
N ALA A 132 -5.27 -1.07 2.66
CA ALA A 132 -5.31 -0.26 3.88
C ALA A 132 -6.72 -0.28 4.49
N LYS A 133 -6.84 -0.56 5.78
CA LYS A 133 -8.10 -0.52 6.51
C LYS A 133 -7.99 0.37 7.73
N ARG A 134 -8.92 1.32 7.82
CA ARG A 134 -9.10 2.19 9.00
C ARG A 134 -10.24 1.66 9.88
N GLY A 135 -10.06 1.70 11.20
CA GLY A 135 -11.03 1.32 12.22
C GLY A 135 -11.63 2.47 13.00
#